data_AF-A0A5C8K712-F1
#
_entry.id   AF-A0A5C8K712-F1
#
_cell.length_a   1.000
_cell.length_b   1.000
_cell.length_c   1.000
_cell.angle_alpha   90.00
_cell.angle_beta   90.00
_cell.angle_gamma   90.00
#
_symmetry.space_group_name_H-M   'P 1'
#
loop_
_entity.id
_entity.type
_entity.pdbx_description
1 polymer ?
#
loop_
_entity_poly.entity_id
_entity_poly.type
_entity_poly.pdbx_seq_one_letter_code
_entity_poly.pdbx_strand_id
1 'polypeptide(L)'
;MQKNDENKVKQLKEIRATLKSQRITTIELAKFLNMDSANLSDYLFFRKAPDDTLILSIQEAVSQIKEEAKLIRVKPITVVELPKVSPSETDENESLDSEEMTEAEILDTEKNFEYSIPPLKLGTKIQSIRNRLSLSEAEFAQIMQPAVSTETVMYWENNFGTPLLDYCIQISDMGVVTLDWLLKD
;
A
#
# COMPACT_ATOMS: atom_id res chain seq x y z
N MET A 1 -19.10 1.16 38.61
CA MET A 1 -19.16 0.80 37.17
C MET A 1 -19.82 -0.56 37.08
N GLN A 2 -20.88 -0.67 36.29
CA GLN A 2 -21.76 -1.82 36.30
C GLN A 2 -21.10 -2.98 35.53
N LYS A 3 -21.28 -4.23 35.98
CA LYS A 3 -20.71 -5.45 35.33
C LYS A 3 -20.96 -5.53 33.82
N ASN A 4 -22.00 -4.83 33.34
CA ASN A 4 -22.34 -4.74 31.93
C ASN A 4 -21.29 -3.97 31.12
N ASP A 5 -20.73 -2.88 31.67
CA ASP A 5 -19.70 -2.07 30.99
C ASP A 5 -18.39 -2.85 30.80
N GLU A 6 -18.03 -3.69 31.77
CA GLU A 6 -16.84 -4.56 31.69
C GLU A 6 -16.96 -5.61 30.58
N ASN A 7 -18.17 -6.16 30.37
CA ASN A 7 -18.43 -7.11 29.30
C ASN A 7 -18.38 -6.43 27.92
N LYS A 8 -18.97 -5.24 27.77
CA LYS A 8 -18.88 -4.43 26.54
C LYS A 8 -17.43 -4.11 26.18
N VAL A 9 -16.62 -3.74 27.18
CA VAL A 9 -15.19 -3.49 27.00
C VAL A 9 -14.44 -4.74 26.55
N LYS A 10 -14.76 -5.92 27.09
CA LYS A 10 -14.17 -7.19 26.65
C LYS A 10 -14.55 -7.52 25.21
N GLN A 11 -15.82 -7.38 24.84
CA GLN A 11 -16.30 -7.63 23.47
C GLN A 11 -15.62 -6.70 22.46
N LEU A 12 -15.48 -5.41 22.77
CA LEU A 12 -14.81 -4.46 21.87
C LEU A 12 -13.30 -4.69 21.75
N LYS A 13 -12.65 -5.20 22.81
CA LYS A 13 -11.26 -5.65 22.73
C LYS A 13 -11.12 -6.87 21.81
N GLU A 14 -12.04 -7.81 21.88
CA GLU A 14 -12.06 -8.99 21.02
C GLU A 14 -12.29 -8.59 19.55
N ILE A 15 -13.26 -7.71 19.28
CA ILE A 15 -13.50 -7.12 17.96
C ILE A 15 -12.23 -6.44 17.41
N ARG A 16 -11.52 -5.68 18.25
CA ARG A 16 -10.25 -5.05 17.82
C ARG A 16 -9.16 -6.08 17.51
N ALA A 17 -9.08 -7.16 18.28
CA ALA A 17 -8.15 -8.24 18.00
C ALA A 17 -8.50 -8.94 16.67
N THR A 18 -9.78 -9.19 16.39
CA THR A 18 -10.22 -9.78 15.13
C THR A 18 -9.93 -8.86 13.95
N LEU A 19 -10.23 -7.56 14.05
CA LEU A 19 -9.91 -6.57 13.01
C LEU A 19 -8.41 -6.56 12.69
N LYS A 20 -7.55 -6.56 13.72
CA LYS A 20 -6.09 -6.59 13.54
C LYS A 20 -5.62 -7.90 12.90
N SER A 21 -6.17 -9.04 13.32
CA SER A 21 -5.78 -10.36 12.79
C SER A 21 -6.17 -10.54 11.32
N GLN A 22 -7.30 -9.96 10.91
CA GLN A 22 -7.85 -10.09 9.56
C GLN A 22 -7.49 -8.92 8.65
N ARG A 23 -6.69 -7.96 9.14
CA ARG A 23 -6.33 -6.72 8.43
C ARG A 23 -7.54 -5.94 7.91
N ILE A 24 -8.69 -6.02 8.60
CA ILE A 24 -9.88 -5.26 8.24
C ILE A 24 -9.68 -3.83 8.72
N THR A 25 -9.79 -2.88 7.80
CA THR A 25 -9.67 -1.46 8.13
C THR A 25 -10.94 -0.95 8.79
N THR A 26 -10.81 0.06 9.66
CA THR A 26 -11.96 0.76 10.24
C THR A 26 -12.85 1.40 9.17
N ILE A 27 -12.27 1.77 8.03
CA ILE A 27 -12.98 2.35 6.89
C ILE A 27 -13.89 1.30 6.23
N GLU A 28 -13.39 0.09 6.00
CA GLU A 28 -14.19 -1.01 5.45
C GLU A 28 -15.34 -1.37 6.38
N LEU A 29 -15.06 -1.53 7.68
CA LEU A 29 -16.10 -1.82 8.66
C LEU A 29 -17.16 -0.71 8.73
N ALA A 30 -16.73 0.56 8.65
CA ALA A 30 -17.63 1.72 8.65
C ALA A 30 -18.56 1.75 7.42
N LYS A 31 -18.05 1.36 6.25
CA LYS A 31 -18.87 1.21 5.03
C LYS A 31 -19.97 0.16 5.20
N PHE A 32 -19.65 -1.01 5.77
CA PHE A 32 -20.65 -2.05 6.04
C PHE A 32 -21.73 -1.61 7.01
N LEU A 33 -21.36 -0.81 8.00
CA LEU A 33 -22.27 -0.30 9.02
C LEU A 33 -22.98 1.00 8.61
N ASN A 34 -22.76 1.50 7.39
CA ASN A 34 -23.27 2.78 6.88
C ASN A 34 -23.07 3.94 7.88
N MET A 35 -21.91 3.99 8.52
CA MET A 35 -21.58 5.02 9.50
C MET A 35 -20.25 5.68 9.19
N ASP A 36 -20.05 6.87 9.74
CA ASP A 36 -18.78 7.57 9.60
C ASP A 36 -17.65 6.82 10.32
N SER A 37 -16.51 6.71 9.63
CA SER A 37 -15.32 6.01 10.11
C SER A 37 -14.74 6.64 11.38
N ALA A 38 -14.83 7.96 11.53
CA ALA A 38 -14.41 8.65 12.75
C ALA A 38 -15.33 8.31 13.91
N ASN A 39 -16.65 8.27 13.67
CA ASN A 39 -17.63 7.91 14.69
C ASN A 39 -17.49 6.45 15.13
N LEU A 40 -17.28 5.51 14.20
CA LEU A 40 -16.98 4.12 14.52
C LEU A 40 -15.70 3.99 15.36
N SER A 41 -14.66 4.76 15.00
CA SER A 41 -13.40 4.79 15.75
C SER A 41 -13.63 5.28 17.18
N ASP A 42 -14.46 6.30 17.40
CA ASP A 42 -14.79 6.77 18.75
C ASP A 42 -15.42 5.67 19.62
N TYR A 43 -16.30 4.83 19.07
CA TYR A 43 -16.87 3.69 19.79
C TYR A 43 -15.84 2.59 20.02
N LEU A 44 -15.05 2.25 18.99
CA LEU A 44 -14.02 1.25 19.09
C LEU A 44 -13.00 1.63 20.15
N PHE A 45 -12.59 2.89 20.27
CA PHE A 45 -11.58 3.39 21.23
C PHE A 45 -12.17 3.87 22.56
N PHE A 46 -13.43 3.56 22.88
CA PHE A 46 -14.11 3.96 24.13
C PHE A 46 -14.16 5.47 24.38
N ARG A 47 -14.08 6.29 23.33
CA ARG A 47 -14.31 7.73 23.43
C ARG A 47 -15.80 8.05 23.57
N LYS A 48 -16.65 7.16 23.06
CA LYS A 48 -18.11 7.16 23.25
C LYS A 48 -18.57 5.82 23.80
N ALA A 49 -19.62 5.84 24.63
CA ALA A 49 -20.26 4.63 25.13
C ALA A 49 -21.04 3.97 23.98
N PRO A 50 -20.67 2.76 23.55
CA PRO A 50 -21.39 2.06 22.51
C PRO A 50 -22.67 1.43 23.07
N ASP A 51 -23.72 1.49 22.28
CA ASP A 51 -24.97 0.81 22.57
C ASP A 51 -24.84 -0.71 22.32
N ASP A 52 -25.63 -1.52 23.01
CA ASP A 52 -25.58 -2.99 22.87
C ASP A 52 -25.95 -3.45 21.46
N THR A 53 -26.87 -2.73 20.83
CA THR A 53 -27.27 -2.93 19.43
C THR A 53 -26.13 -2.68 18.46
N LEU A 54 -25.27 -1.70 18.75
CA LEU A 54 -24.13 -1.33 17.94
C LEU A 54 -23.00 -2.36 18.04
N ILE A 55 -22.78 -2.95 19.21
CA ILE A 55 -21.77 -4.01 19.37
C ILE A 55 -22.16 -5.25 18.56
N LEU A 56 -23.43 -5.62 18.59
CA LEU A 56 -23.94 -6.75 17.79
C LEU A 56 -23.81 -6.50 16.29
N SER A 57 -24.15 -5.28 15.81
CA SER A 57 -24.01 -4.95 14.40
C SER A 57 -22.55 -4.96 13.95
N ILE A 58 -21.62 -4.48 14.78
CA ILE A 58 -20.18 -4.56 14.49
C ILE A 58 -19.72 -6.02 14.39
N GLN A 59 -20.16 -6.90 15.28
CA GLN A 59 -19.80 -8.33 15.23
C GLN A 59 -20.34 -9.03 13.98
N GLU A 60 -21.57 -8.71 13.59
CA GLU A 60 -22.18 -9.24 12.38
C GLU A 60 -21.43 -8.75 11.13
N ALA A 61 -21.13 -7.45 11.05
CA ALA A 61 -20.37 -6.87 9.94
C ALA A 61 -18.97 -7.49 9.80
N VAL A 62 -18.25 -7.70 10.90
CA VAL A 62 -16.95 -8.41 10.88
C VAL A 62 -17.10 -9.84 10.38
N SER A 63 -18.18 -10.52 10.75
CA SER A 63 -18.44 -11.90 10.29
C SER A 63 -18.78 -11.95 8.79
N GLN A 64 -19.52 -10.97 8.27
CA GLN A 64 -19.83 -10.85 6.84
C GLN A 64 -18.57 -10.56 6.00
N ILE A 65 -17.73 -9.62 6.44
CA ILE A 65 -16.44 -9.32 5.78
C ILE A 65 -15.56 -10.56 5.71
N LYS A 66 -15.56 -11.38 6.76
CA LYS A 66 -14.83 -12.65 6.80
C LYS A 66 -15.34 -13.66 5.76
N GLU A 67 -16.65 -13.80 5.61
CA GLU A 67 -17.24 -14.72 4.62
C GLU A 67 -17.01 -14.22 3.18
N GLU A 68 -17.08 -12.91 2.94
CA GLU A 68 -16.76 -12.33 1.62
C GLU A 68 -15.29 -12.52 1.24
N ALA A 69 -14.36 -12.30 2.18
CA ALA A 69 -12.93 -12.55 1.97
C ALA A 69 -12.64 -14.03 1.65
N LYS A 70 -13.45 -14.95 2.17
CA LYS A 70 -13.35 -16.38 1.88
C LYS A 70 -13.85 -16.73 0.48
N LEU A 71 -14.86 -16.02 -0.05
CA LEU A 71 -15.41 -16.23 -1.40
C LEU A 71 -14.47 -15.74 -2.51
N ILE A 72 -13.69 -14.68 -2.27
CA ILE A 72 -12.76 -14.11 -3.27
C ILE A 72 -11.63 -15.09 -3.61
N ARG A 73 -11.28 -15.99 -2.69
CA ARG A 73 -10.20 -16.99 -2.89
C ARG A 73 -10.55 -18.14 -3.84
N VAL A 74 -11.78 -18.20 -4.38
CA VAL A 74 -12.26 -19.33 -5.21
C VAL A 74 -12.54 -18.94 -6.66
N LYS A 75 -12.46 -17.67 -7.07
CA LYS A 75 -12.72 -17.29 -8.47
C LYS A 75 -11.42 -17.36 -9.29
N PRO A 76 -11.31 -18.26 -10.28
CA PRO A 76 -10.17 -18.30 -11.18
C PRO A 76 -10.16 -17.04 -12.05
N ILE A 77 -8.99 -16.40 -12.12
CA ILE A 77 -8.72 -15.21 -12.91
C ILE A 77 -8.81 -15.61 -14.39
N THR A 78 -9.85 -15.14 -15.09
CA THR A 78 -9.92 -15.19 -16.55
C THR A 78 -8.97 -14.13 -17.10
N VAL A 79 -7.84 -14.60 -17.63
CA VAL A 79 -6.82 -13.80 -18.33
C VAL A 79 -7.46 -13.20 -19.58
N VAL A 80 -7.54 -11.87 -19.64
CA VAL A 80 -7.82 -11.15 -20.90
C VAL A 80 -6.48 -10.71 -21.48
N GLU A 81 -6.17 -11.33 -22.60
CA GLU A 81 -5.03 -11.14 -23.49
C GLU A 81 -5.11 -9.74 -24.14
N LEU A 82 -4.03 -8.94 -24.04
CA LEU A 82 -3.88 -7.71 -24.84
C LEU A 82 -2.85 -7.93 -25.96
N PRO A 83 -3.07 -7.39 -27.17
CA PRO A 83 -2.35 -7.79 -28.37
C PRO A 83 -1.00 -7.09 -28.52
N LYS A 84 -0.08 -7.84 -29.13
CA LYS A 84 1.24 -7.44 -29.65
C LYS A 84 1.14 -6.26 -30.62
N VAL A 85 2.00 -5.27 -30.47
CA VAL A 85 2.45 -4.42 -31.58
C VAL A 85 3.98 -4.30 -31.51
N SER A 86 4.61 -4.80 -32.58
CA SER A 86 6.05 -4.82 -32.83
C SER A 86 6.58 -3.44 -33.29
N PRO A 87 7.92 -3.24 -33.29
CA PRO A 87 8.56 -1.93 -33.34
C PRO A 87 8.73 -1.42 -34.78
N SER A 88 8.72 -0.09 -34.95
CA SER A 88 9.16 0.60 -36.16
C SER A 88 10.23 1.62 -35.79
N GLU A 89 11.39 1.46 -36.39
CA GLU A 89 12.52 2.39 -36.42
C GLU A 89 12.20 3.60 -37.29
N THR A 90 12.76 4.77 -36.94
CA THR A 90 13.49 5.78 -37.75
C THR A 90 13.48 7.09 -36.95
N ASP A 91 14.58 7.52 -36.35
CA ASP A 91 15.75 8.26 -36.88
C ASP A 91 15.55 9.78 -37.06
N GLU A 92 16.49 10.49 -36.45
CA GLU A 92 17.00 11.85 -36.72
C GLU A 92 16.21 13.13 -36.32
N ASN A 93 16.81 13.79 -35.31
CA ASN A 93 17.24 15.20 -35.25
C ASN A 93 16.26 16.37 -35.03
N GLU A 94 16.79 17.26 -34.17
CA GLU A 94 16.71 18.73 -34.15
C GLU A 94 15.87 19.48 -33.09
N SER A 95 16.65 20.13 -32.21
CA SER A 95 16.52 21.47 -31.62
C SER A 95 15.27 21.84 -30.79
N LEU A 96 15.55 22.07 -29.50
CA LEU A 96 15.31 23.31 -28.76
C LEU A 96 14.23 24.24 -29.34
N ASP A 97 13.08 24.30 -28.67
CA ASP A 97 12.56 25.60 -28.27
C ASP A 97 11.89 25.50 -26.90
N SER A 98 12.28 26.44 -26.04
CA SER A 98 11.81 26.57 -24.67
C SER A 98 10.58 27.46 -24.71
N GLU A 99 9.39 26.85 -24.66
CA GLU A 99 8.16 27.59 -24.44
C GLU A 99 7.60 27.25 -23.06
N GLU A 100 7.59 28.28 -22.21
CA GLU A 100 6.96 28.28 -20.89
C GLU A 100 5.47 27.91 -21.01
N MET A 101 5.13 26.68 -20.65
CA MET A 101 3.75 26.26 -20.42
C MET A 101 3.33 26.64 -19.00
N THR A 102 2.23 27.36 -18.91
CA THR A 102 1.67 27.96 -17.71
C THR A 102 1.13 26.93 -16.71
N GLU A 103 1.26 27.24 -15.41
CA GLU A 103 0.95 26.44 -14.21
C GLU A 103 -0.49 25.88 -14.08
N ALA A 104 -1.38 26.06 -15.05
CA ALA A 104 -2.82 25.86 -14.87
C ALA A 104 -3.42 24.61 -15.57
N GLU A 105 -2.65 23.85 -16.37
CA GLU A 105 -3.20 22.72 -17.15
C GLU A 105 -2.73 21.31 -16.74
N ILE A 106 -1.96 21.16 -15.65
CA ILE A 106 -1.61 19.84 -15.06
C ILE A 106 -2.59 19.45 -13.94
N LEU A 107 -3.88 19.74 -14.12
CA LEU A 107 -4.94 19.46 -13.16
C LEU A 107 -6.04 18.66 -13.86
N ASP A 108 -5.80 17.37 -14.13
CA ASP A 108 -6.87 16.34 -14.09
C ASP A 108 -6.44 14.89 -14.38
N THR A 109 -5.14 14.58 -14.39
CA THR A 109 -4.71 13.17 -14.50
C THR A 109 -3.94 12.77 -13.24
N GLU A 110 -4.48 11.74 -12.59
CA GLU A 110 -3.86 10.96 -11.50
C GLU A 110 -4.14 11.41 -10.07
N LYS A 111 -5.19 10.79 -9.54
CA LYS A 111 -5.46 10.56 -8.12
C LYS A 111 -4.16 10.24 -7.34
N ASN A 112 -3.60 11.26 -6.70
CA ASN A 112 -3.15 11.28 -5.31
C ASN A 112 -2.70 9.92 -4.74
N PHE A 113 -1.62 9.35 -5.29
CA PHE A 113 -0.78 8.40 -4.55
C PHE A 113 0.16 9.27 -3.72
N GLU A 114 -0.11 9.33 -2.44
CA GLU A 114 0.60 10.11 -1.44
C GLU A 114 2.11 9.92 -1.58
N TYR A 115 2.84 10.96 -2.00
CA TYR A 115 4.30 10.97 -2.07
C TYR A 115 4.83 10.77 -0.66
N SER A 116 5.09 9.51 -0.30
CA SER A 116 5.78 9.16 0.93
C SER A 116 7.19 9.70 0.80
N ILE A 117 7.50 10.74 1.56
CA ILE A 117 8.85 11.28 1.70
C ILE A 117 9.77 10.09 2.02
N PRO A 118 10.71 9.74 1.13
CA PRO A 118 11.57 8.58 1.37
C PRO A 118 12.35 8.82 2.66
N PRO A 119 12.46 7.83 3.54
CA PRO A 119 13.36 7.89 4.69
C PRO A 119 14.75 8.27 4.17
N LEU A 120 15.45 9.22 4.82
CA LEU A 120 16.71 9.79 4.32
C LEU A 120 17.80 8.72 4.06
N LYS A 121 17.62 7.52 4.60
CA LYS A 121 18.53 6.38 4.50
C LYS A 121 18.01 5.22 3.64
N LEU A 122 16.83 5.32 3.02
CA LEU A 122 16.27 4.21 2.25
C LEU A 122 17.17 3.88 1.04
N GLY A 123 17.50 4.89 0.25
CA GLY A 123 18.33 4.75 -0.94
C GLY A 123 19.73 4.20 -0.65
N THR A 124 20.34 4.61 0.46
CA THR A 124 21.65 4.09 0.88
C THR A 124 21.59 2.62 1.30
N LYS A 125 20.47 2.17 1.89
CA LYS A 125 20.24 0.74 2.19
C LYS A 125 20.01 -0.07 0.93
N ILE A 126 19.23 0.45 -0.03
CA ILE A 126 19.01 -0.20 -1.33
C ILE A 126 20.35 -0.38 -2.04
N GLN A 127 21.15 0.69 -2.11
CA GLN A 127 22.49 0.66 -2.69
C GLN A 127 23.42 -0.33 -1.97
N SER A 128 23.36 -0.39 -0.63
CA SER A 128 24.13 -1.34 0.16
C SER A 128 23.76 -2.80 -0.15
N ILE A 129 22.47 -3.10 -0.31
CA ILE A 129 21.99 -4.43 -0.71
C ILE A 129 22.52 -4.78 -2.09
N ARG A 130 22.38 -3.88 -3.08
CA ARG A 130 22.87 -4.09 -4.44
C ARG A 130 24.38 -4.35 -4.47
N ASN A 131 25.16 -3.52 -3.79
CA ASN A 131 26.61 -3.65 -3.72
C ASN A 131 27.05 -4.96 -3.05
N ARG A 132 26.34 -5.40 -2.00
CA ARG A 132 26.63 -6.70 -1.36
C ARG A 132 26.35 -7.89 -2.27
N LEU A 133 25.36 -7.76 -3.15
CA LEU A 133 25.06 -8.74 -4.19
C LEU A 133 26.00 -8.64 -5.41
N SER A 134 26.90 -7.65 -5.43
CA SER A 134 27.81 -7.36 -6.55
C SER A 134 27.09 -7.17 -7.90
N LEU A 135 25.89 -6.59 -7.85
CA LEU A 135 25.06 -6.33 -9.03
C LEU A 135 25.26 -4.90 -9.53
N SER A 136 25.30 -4.75 -10.85
CA SER A 136 25.12 -3.43 -11.48
C SER A 136 23.68 -2.94 -11.31
N GLU A 137 23.46 -1.64 -11.49
CA GLU A 137 22.10 -1.05 -11.44
C GLU A 137 21.18 -1.66 -12.50
N ALA A 138 21.72 -1.96 -13.69
CA ALA A 138 21.00 -2.59 -14.78
C ALA A 138 20.61 -4.05 -14.45
N GLU A 139 21.51 -4.84 -13.87
CA GLU A 139 21.19 -6.20 -13.45
C GLU A 139 20.19 -6.21 -12.29
N PHE A 140 20.36 -5.30 -11.33
CA PHE A 140 19.43 -5.14 -10.22
C PHE A 140 18.02 -4.79 -10.71
N ALA A 141 17.91 -3.90 -11.70
CA ALA A 141 16.66 -3.53 -12.34
C ALA A 141 15.98 -4.70 -13.08
N GLN A 142 16.77 -5.57 -13.73
CA GLN A 142 16.25 -6.74 -14.46
C GLN A 142 15.79 -7.87 -13.54
N ILE A 143 16.37 -8.00 -12.35
CA ILE A 143 15.98 -9.03 -11.37
C ILE A 143 14.61 -8.72 -10.73
N MET A 144 14.20 -7.44 -10.71
CA MET A 144 12.90 -7.03 -10.20
C MET A 144 11.73 -7.60 -11.01
N GLN A 145 10.59 -7.79 -10.35
CA GLN A 145 9.34 -8.22 -10.96
C GLN A 145 8.20 -7.25 -10.62
N PRO A 146 7.65 -6.51 -11.61
CA PRO A 146 8.10 -6.43 -13.01
C PRO A 146 9.48 -5.75 -13.14
N ALA A 147 10.16 -6.00 -14.26
CA ALA A 147 11.46 -5.39 -14.51
C ALA A 147 11.32 -3.86 -14.57
N VAL A 148 12.27 -3.15 -13.96
CA VAL A 148 12.28 -1.69 -13.91
C VAL A 148 13.38 -1.11 -14.79
N SER A 149 13.37 0.20 -15.03
CA SER A 149 14.48 0.86 -15.72
C SER A 149 15.64 1.10 -14.76
N THR A 150 16.86 1.17 -15.31
CA THR A 150 18.07 1.52 -14.54
C THR A 150 17.93 2.90 -13.88
N GLU A 151 17.32 3.85 -14.58
CA GLU A 151 17.02 5.20 -14.06
C GLU A 151 16.13 5.14 -12.81
N THR A 152 15.15 4.23 -12.80
CA THR A 152 14.26 4.04 -11.64
C THR A 152 15.04 3.56 -10.42
N VAL A 153 15.98 2.63 -10.60
CA VAL A 153 16.85 2.17 -9.50
C VAL A 153 17.73 3.30 -9.00
N MET A 154 18.36 4.06 -9.90
CA MET A 154 19.16 5.22 -9.54
C MET A 154 18.34 6.28 -8.79
N TYR A 155 17.10 6.51 -9.19
CA TYR A 155 16.16 7.42 -8.54
C TYR A 155 15.86 6.99 -7.09
N TRP A 156 15.66 5.69 -6.87
CA TRP A 156 15.47 5.13 -5.52
C TRP A 156 16.73 5.23 -4.66
N GLU A 157 17.90 4.88 -5.21
CA GLU A 157 19.17 4.92 -4.48
C GLU A 157 19.57 6.33 -4.03
N ASN A 158 19.20 7.35 -4.82
CA ASN A 158 19.42 8.75 -4.48
C ASN A 158 18.33 9.35 -3.57
N ASN A 159 17.38 8.55 -3.09
CA ASN A 159 16.24 8.99 -2.27
C ASN A 159 15.36 10.05 -2.95
N PHE A 160 15.29 10.06 -4.29
CA PHE A 160 14.37 10.97 -4.98
C PHE A 160 12.93 10.45 -4.95
N GLY A 161 12.72 9.17 -4.69
CA GLY A 161 11.41 8.62 -4.37
C GLY A 161 11.46 7.23 -3.76
N THR A 162 10.30 6.77 -3.34
CA THR A 162 10.12 5.51 -2.63
C THR A 162 9.65 4.42 -3.61
N PRO A 163 10.30 3.25 -3.67
CA PRO A 163 9.79 2.13 -4.44
C PRO A 163 8.40 1.71 -3.96
N LEU A 164 7.57 1.16 -4.85
CA LEU A 164 6.30 0.55 -4.43
C LEU A 164 6.54 -0.58 -3.42
N LEU A 165 5.52 -0.89 -2.62
CA LEU A 165 5.61 -1.89 -1.56
C LEU A 165 6.11 -3.25 -2.07
N ASP A 166 5.65 -3.69 -3.24
CA ASP A 166 6.07 -4.96 -3.84
C ASP A 166 7.57 -4.99 -4.15
N TYR A 167 8.14 -3.88 -4.61
CA TYR A 167 9.58 -3.75 -4.81
C TYR A 167 10.32 -3.65 -3.47
N CYS A 168 9.79 -2.95 -2.48
CA CYS A 168 10.39 -2.91 -1.15
C CYS A 168 10.49 -4.31 -0.54
N ILE A 169 9.45 -5.15 -0.72
CA ILE A 169 9.45 -6.55 -0.29
C ILE A 169 10.55 -7.32 -1.03
N GLN A 170 10.59 -7.25 -2.36
CA GLN A 170 11.62 -7.93 -3.17
C GLN A 170 13.04 -7.51 -2.80
N ILE A 171 13.28 -6.21 -2.64
CA ILE A 171 14.58 -5.67 -2.20
C ILE A 171 14.94 -6.22 -0.82
N SER A 172 13.97 -6.27 0.11
CA SER A 172 14.20 -6.80 1.45
C SER A 172 14.51 -8.30 1.44
N ASP A 173 13.83 -9.08 0.61
CA ASP A 173 14.04 -10.52 0.45
C ASP A 173 15.42 -10.80 -0.17
N MET A 174 15.81 -10.08 -1.23
CA MET A 174 17.13 -10.16 -1.84
C MET A 174 18.24 -9.78 -0.85
N GLY A 175 17.97 -8.79 0.00
CA GLY A 175 18.87 -8.37 1.04
C GLY A 175 18.91 -9.30 2.26
N VAL A 176 18.02 -10.29 2.37
CA VAL A 176 17.85 -11.07 3.61
C VAL A 176 17.72 -10.14 4.82
N VAL A 177 16.93 -9.07 4.65
CA VAL A 177 16.64 -8.06 5.69
C VAL A 177 15.13 -7.96 5.88
N THR A 178 14.71 -7.43 7.03
CA THR A 178 13.28 -7.16 7.25
C THR A 178 12.86 -5.89 6.52
N LEU A 179 11.60 -5.86 6.06
CA LEU A 179 11.00 -4.66 5.50
C LEU A 179 11.05 -3.47 6.49
N ASP A 180 10.89 -3.74 7.79
CA ASP A 180 11.06 -2.73 8.84
C ASP A 180 12.47 -2.14 8.83
N TRP A 181 13.51 -2.98 8.75
CA TRP A 181 14.88 -2.49 8.66
C TRP A 181 15.11 -1.64 7.42
N LEU A 182 14.51 -2.01 6.28
CA LEU A 182 14.63 -1.24 5.04
C LEU A 182 14.00 0.16 5.19
N LEU A 183 12.79 0.24 5.73
CA LEU A 183 11.98 1.46 5.79
C LEU A 183 12.23 2.36 7.02
N LYS A 184 12.87 1.85 8.08
CA LYS A 184 13.03 2.57 9.35
C LYS A 184 14.33 3.39 9.42
N ASP A 185 14.28 4.62 9.90
CA ASP A 185 15.46 5.49 10.04
C ASP A 185 16.37 5.20 11.23
#